data_AF-A0A958E6Z4-F1
#
_entry.id   AF-A0A958E6Z4-F1
#
_cell.length_a   1.000
_cell.length_b   1.000
_cell.length_c   1.000
_cell.angle_alpha   90.00
_cell.angle_beta   90.00
_cell.angle_gamma   90.00
#
_symmetry.space_group_name_H-M   'P 1'
#
loop_
_entity.id
_entity.type
_entity.pdbx_description
1 polymer ?
#
loop_
_entity_poly.entity_id
_entity_poly.type
_entity_poly.pdbx_seq_one_letter_code
_entity_poly.pdbx_strand_id
1 'polypeptide(L)'
;DMVRLASSSTALMSIFPLQDLLSLGSDARMNMPGKPDGNWSWRLLPDQLQPHHAQRMAEITHIFGRDPKSRKNKTSNESVS
;
A
#
# COMPACT_ATOMS: atom_id res chain seq x y z
N ASP A 1 -4.53 -11.56 -0.90
CA ASP A 1 -5.42 -10.40 -1.04
C ASP A 1 -4.96 -9.55 -2.23
N MET A 2 -5.69 -8.50 -2.61
CA MET A 2 -5.35 -7.64 -3.75
C MET A 2 -4.06 -6.83 -3.56
N VAL A 3 -3.71 -6.50 -2.32
CA VAL A 3 -2.44 -5.80 -2.01
C VAL A 3 -1.26 -6.68 -2.42
N ARG A 4 -1.24 -7.96 -2.01
CA ARG A 4 -0.19 -8.91 -2.41
C ARG A 4 -0.14 -9.14 -3.92
N LEU A 5 -1.28 -9.27 -4.59
CA LEU A 5 -1.32 -9.49 -6.04
C LEU A 5 -0.74 -8.29 -6.82
N ALA A 6 -1.12 -7.07 -6.44
CA ALA A 6 -0.57 -5.88 -7.06
C ALA A 6 0.92 -5.74 -6.77
N SER A 7 1.36 -6.05 -5.54
CA SER A 7 2.78 -6.05 -5.17
C SER A 7 3.59 -7.11 -5.92
N SER A 8 3.03 -8.27 -6.27
CA SER A 8 3.73 -9.31 -7.04
C SER A 8 3.82 -9.03 -8.54
N SER A 9 3.14 -8.01 -9.04
CA SER A 9 3.15 -7.66 -10.47
C SER A 9 4.51 -7.14 -10.94
N THR A 10 4.72 -7.09 -12.26
CA THR A 10 5.90 -6.49 -12.90
C THR A 10 5.87 -4.96 -12.95
N ALA A 11 4.81 -4.32 -12.45
CA ALA A 11 4.68 -2.87 -12.45
C ALA A 11 5.78 -2.22 -11.60
N LEU A 12 6.34 -1.11 -12.10
CA LEU A 12 7.38 -0.36 -11.38
C LEU A 12 6.87 0.15 -10.02
N MET A 13 5.61 0.57 -9.94
CA MET A 13 4.98 1.12 -8.75
C MET A 13 3.63 0.44 -8.48
N SER A 14 3.33 0.21 -7.20
CA SER A 14 2.01 -0.22 -6.73
C SER A 14 1.53 0.80 -5.70
N ILE A 15 0.36 1.41 -5.95
CA ILE A 15 -0.25 2.41 -5.08
C ILE A 15 -1.54 1.82 -4.54
N PHE A 16 -1.79 2.00 -3.25
CA PHE A 16 -2.96 1.47 -2.54
C PHE A 16 -3.74 2.61 -1.88
N PRO A 17 -5.08 2.65 -2.01
CA PRO A 17 -5.92 3.45 -1.15
C PRO A 17 -5.73 3.06 0.32
N LEU A 18 -5.75 4.03 1.22
CA LEU A 18 -5.62 3.75 2.65
C LEU A 18 -6.82 2.92 3.17
N GLN A 19 -7.99 3.05 2.54
CA GLN A 19 -9.18 2.26 2.83
C GLN A 19 -8.96 0.75 2.67
N ASP A 20 -8.22 0.33 1.64
CA ASP A 20 -7.90 -1.08 1.40
C ASP A 20 -6.93 -1.61 2.46
N LEU A 21 -6.03 -0.75 2.93
CA LEU A 21 -5.09 -1.09 3.99
C LEU A 21 -5.79 -1.36 5.31
N LEU A 22 -6.82 -0.56 5.61
CA LEU A 22 -7.70 -0.65 6.76
C LEU A 22 -8.84 -1.68 6.56
N SER A 23 -8.92 -2.32 5.39
CA SER A 23 -9.97 -3.28 5.02
C SER A 23 -11.40 -2.74 5.20
N LEU A 24 -11.61 -1.46 4.87
CA LEU A 24 -12.91 -0.80 5.01
C LEU A 24 -13.85 -1.15 3.85
N GLY A 25 -15.15 -1.16 4.14
CA GLY A 25 -16.21 -1.39 3.15
C GLY A 25 -16.57 -0.14 2.32
N SER A 26 -17.70 -0.23 1.63
CA SER A 26 -18.20 0.84 0.74
C SER A 26 -18.45 2.19 1.44
N ASP A 27 -18.64 2.21 2.76
CA ASP A 27 -18.84 3.43 3.54
C ASP A 27 -17.59 4.33 3.56
N ALA A 28 -16.42 3.77 3.24
CA ALA A 28 -15.17 4.52 3.14
C ALA A 28 -14.85 5.02 1.71
N ARG A 29 -15.77 4.84 0.76
CA ARG A 29 -15.56 5.22 -0.64
C ARG A 29 -15.34 6.74 -0.74
N MET A 30 -14.23 7.14 -1.37
CA MET A 30 -13.90 8.55 -1.55
C MET A 30 -14.85 9.25 -2.55
N ASN A 31 -15.24 8.58 -3.63
CA ASN A 31 -16.06 9.18 -4.67
C ASN A 31 -16.95 8.13 -5.37
N MET A 32 -18.17 8.52 -5.72
CA MET A 32 -19.10 7.81 -6.56
C MET A 32 -19.48 8.72 -7.76
N PRO A 33 -18.85 8.52 -8.94
CA PRO A 33 -19.19 9.29 -10.13
C PRO A 33 -20.69 9.26 -10.44
N GLY A 34 -21.24 10.40 -10.83
CA GLY A 34 -22.67 10.55 -11.12
C GLY A 34 -23.56 10.79 -9.90
N LYS A 35 -23.03 10.72 -8.66
CA LYS A 35 -23.74 11.22 -7.48
C LYS A 35 -23.35 12.69 -7.21
N PRO A 36 -24.32 13.59 -7.04
CA PRO A 36 -24.02 15.00 -6.75
C PRO A 36 -23.46 15.20 -5.34
N ASP A 37 -23.90 14.41 -4.36
CA ASP A 37 -23.60 14.60 -2.95
C ASP A 37 -22.94 13.38 -2.29
N GLY A 38 -22.35 13.61 -1.11
CA GLY A 38 -21.76 12.55 -0.26
C GLY A 38 -20.35 12.11 -0.63
N ASN A 39 -19.77 12.68 -1.70
CA ASN A 39 -18.39 12.40 -2.13
C ASN A 39 -17.36 13.21 -1.35
N TRP A 40 -16.09 12.79 -1.41
CA TRP A 40 -14.90 13.48 -0.89
C TRP A 40 -14.90 13.74 0.62
N SER A 41 -15.80 13.07 1.34
CA SER A 41 -16.07 13.25 2.76
C SER A 41 -15.30 12.29 3.66
N TRP A 42 -14.77 11.18 3.11
CA TRP A 42 -14.02 10.21 3.89
C TRP A 42 -12.78 10.84 4.54
N ARG A 43 -12.53 10.47 5.80
CA ARG A 43 -11.40 10.91 6.61
C ARG A 43 -10.86 9.74 7.42
N LEU A 44 -9.55 9.69 7.58
CA LEU A 44 -8.89 8.81 8.53
C LEU A 44 -9.15 9.32 9.96
N LEU A 45 -9.56 8.44 10.86
CA LEU A 45 -9.69 8.76 12.28
C LEU A 45 -8.36 8.50 13.02
N PRO A 46 -8.05 9.25 14.11
CA PRO A 46 -6.78 9.18 14.83
C PRO A 46 -6.31 7.76 15.21
N ASP A 47 -7.24 6.87 15.56
CA ASP A 47 -6.93 5.52 16.04
C ASP A 47 -7.19 4.41 15.01
N GLN A 48 -7.50 4.74 13.76
CA GLN A 48 -7.69 3.72 12.73
C GLN A 48 -6.36 3.17 12.23
N LEU A 49 -5.32 4.01 12.14
CA LEU A 49 -4.02 3.59 11.63
C LEU A 49 -3.13 3.06 12.76
N GLN A 50 -3.20 1.76 12.98
CA GLN A 50 -2.41 1.05 13.98
C GLN A 50 -1.03 0.57 13.47
N PRO A 51 -0.04 0.34 14.35
CA PRO A 51 1.32 -0.08 13.95
C PRO A 51 1.37 -1.36 13.09
N HIS A 52 0.45 -2.30 13.30
CA HIS A 52 0.40 -3.54 12.53
C HIS A 52 0.12 -3.32 11.03
N HIS A 53 -0.54 -2.22 10.63
CA HIS A 53 -0.74 -1.89 9.22
C HIS A 53 0.60 -1.57 8.55
N ALA A 54 1.45 -0.79 9.22
CA ALA A 54 2.78 -0.48 8.73
C ALA A 54 3.66 -1.73 8.68
N GLN A 55 3.59 -2.60 9.70
CA GLN A 55 4.30 -3.87 9.73
C GLN A 55 3.90 -4.77 8.54
N ARG A 56 2.59 -4.94 8.31
CA ARG A 56 2.08 -5.71 7.15
C ARG A 56 2.61 -5.15 5.83
N MET A 57 2.64 -3.83 5.67
CA MET A 57 3.17 -3.21 4.44
C MET A 57 4.67 -3.36 4.30
N ALA A 58 5.43 -3.31 5.40
CA ALA A 58 6.86 -3.58 5.37
C ALA A 58 7.13 -5.03 4.93
N GLU A 59 6.39 -6.00 5.48
CA GLU A 59 6.49 -7.41 5.10
C GLU A 59 6.16 -7.64 3.63
N ILE A 60 5.04 -7.10 3.13
CA ILE A 60 4.65 -7.22 1.72
C ILE A 60 5.70 -6.59 0.80
N THR A 61 6.15 -5.38 1.15
CA THR A 61 7.19 -4.66 0.41
C THR A 61 8.49 -5.47 0.32
N HIS A 62 8.88 -6.13 1.42
CA HIS A 62 10.05 -6.98 1.48
C HIS A 62 9.89 -8.25 0.62
N ILE A 63 8.81 -9.01 0.83
CA ILE A 63 8.54 -10.29 0.15
C ILE A 63 8.54 -10.14 -1.37
N PHE A 64 8.00 -9.02 -1.89
CA PHE A 64 7.91 -8.80 -3.34
C PHE A 64 9.03 -7.94 -3.92
N GLY A 65 10.16 -7.77 -3.21
CA GLY A 65 11.34 -7.09 -3.74
C GLY A 65 11.15 -5.59 -4.02
N ARG A 66 10.21 -4.96 -3.31
CA ARG A 66 9.90 -3.53 -3.43
C ARG A 66 10.56 -2.68 -2.35
N ASP A 67 11.31 -3.29 -1.42
CA ASP A 67 12.07 -2.60 -0.38
C ASP A 67 13.31 -1.86 -0.97
N PRO A 68 13.40 -0.52 -0.84
CA PRO A 68 14.57 0.23 -1.28
C PRO A 68 15.88 -0.22 -0.60
N LYS A 69 15.81 -0.73 0.63
CA LYS A 69 16.99 -1.18 1.38
C LYS A 69 17.56 -2.47 0.82
N SER A 70 16.70 -3.39 0.36
CA SER A 70 17.17 -4.65 -0.26
C SER A 70 17.90 -4.40 -1.59
N ARG A 71 17.53 -3.33 -2.32
CA ARG A 71 18.23 -2.92 -3.56
C ARG A 71 19.65 -2.44 -3.30
N LYS A 72 19.87 -1.65 -2.24
CA LYS A 72 21.19 -1.09 -1.91
C LYS A 72 22.23 -2.18 -1.59
N ASN A 73 21.81 -3.21 -0.86
CA ASN A 73 22.68 -4.33 -0.49
C ASN A 73 23.11 -5.18 -1.71
N LYS A 74 22.29 -5.20 -2.78
CA LYS A 74 22.63 -5.92 -4.00
C LYS A 74 23.69 -5.16 -4.82
N THR A 75 23.55 -3.85 -4.94
CA THR A 75 24.53 -3.00 -5.66
C THR A 75 25.88 -2.90 -4.96
N SER A 76 25.94 -2.99 -3.63
CA SER A 76 27.21 -3.00 -2.89
C SER A 76 27.97 -4.33 -2.99
N ASN A 77 27.27 -5.45 -3.21
CA ASN A 77 27.90 -6.76 -3.36
C ASN A 77 28.36 -7.03 -4.81
N GLU A 78 27.72 -6.42 -5.81
CA GLU A 78 28.11 -6.54 -7.23
C GLU A 78 29.31 -5.63 -7.61
N SER A 79 29.70 -4.68 -6.75
CA SER A 79 30.85 -3.77 -6.99
C SER A 79 32.17 -4.25 -6.36
N VAL A 80 32.19 -5.45 -5.78
CA VAL A 80 33.39 -6.10 -5.21
C VAL A 80 33.68 -7.45 -5.92
N SER A 81 33.32 -7.57 -7.19
CA SER A 81 33.64 -8.74 -8.04
C SER A 81 34.19 -8.30 -9.38
#